data_AF-A0A2N7DAZ2-F1
#
_entry.id   AF-A0A2N7DAZ2-F1
#
_cell.length_a   1.000
_cell.length_b   1.000
_cell.length_c   1.000
_cell.angle_alpha   90.00
_cell.angle_beta   90.00
_cell.angle_gamma   90.00
#
_symmetry.space_group_name_H-M   'P 1'
#
loop_
_entity.id
_entity.type
_entity.pdbx_description
1 polymer ?
#
loop_
_entity_poly.entity_id
_entity_poly.type
_entity_poly.pdbx_seq_one_letter_code
_entity_poly.pdbx_strand_id
1 'polypeptide(L)'
;MKSAKLVPSIESQQEAMKVAKATQKPGQTKEQTRLIAQGIEKGIALYKKQHKEKQRQADKVRKKNIKQREKEPSIDVDEHNYTASESSPSKAYLPWGLLVASWVGFVAYITLN
;
A
#
# COMPACT_ATOMS: atom_id res chain seq x y z
N MET A 1 -5.03 -34.55 0.69
CA MET A 1 -4.76 -33.19 0.17
C MET A 1 -3.27 -33.06 -0.06
N LYS A 2 -2.81 -32.95 -1.31
CA LYS A 2 -1.37 -32.92 -1.63
C LYS A 2 -0.77 -31.62 -1.10
N SER A 3 0.02 -31.70 -0.04
CA SER A 3 0.87 -30.61 0.43
C SER A 3 1.79 -30.24 -0.73
N ALA A 4 1.49 -29.14 -1.44
CA ALA A 4 2.41 -28.59 -2.41
C ALA A 4 3.68 -28.24 -1.64
N LYS A 5 4.67 -29.13 -1.73
CA LYS A 5 6.03 -28.90 -1.21
C LYS A 5 6.40 -27.55 -1.78
N LEU A 6 6.53 -26.55 -0.92
CA LEU A 6 6.95 -25.20 -1.31
C LEU A 6 8.33 -25.39 -1.91
N VAL A 7 8.41 -25.59 -3.22
CA VAL A 7 9.68 -25.64 -3.93
C VAL A 7 10.15 -24.19 -3.91
N PRO A 8 11.17 -23.89 -3.10
CA PRO A 8 11.67 -22.54 -2.99
C PRO A 8 12.25 -22.12 -4.34
N SER A 9 12.01 -20.87 -4.73
CA SER A 9 12.58 -20.32 -5.96
C SER A 9 14.11 -20.34 -5.88
N ILE A 10 14.77 -20.68 -6.98
CA ILE A 10 16.24 -20.66 -7.10
C ILE A 10 16.79 -19.28 -6.71
N GLU A 11 16.06 -18.22 -7.05
CA GLU A 11 16.40 -16.85 -6.65
C GLU A 11 16.43 -16.69 -5.13
N SER A 12 15.43 -17.22 -4.42
CA SER A 12 15.36 -17.13 -2.95
C SER A 12 16.47 -17.94 -2.27
N GLN A 13 16.93 -19.04 -2.88
CA GLN A 13 18.10 -19.79 -2.41
C GLN A 13 19.40 -18.98 -2.58
N GLN A 14 19.59 -18.37 -3.74
CA GLN A 14 20.77 -17.55 -4.02
C GLN A 14 20.83 -16.32 -3.12
N GLU A 15 19.69 -15.66 -2.93
CA GLU A 15 19.56 -14.49 -2.08
C GLU A 15 19.78 -14.85 -0.61
N ALA A 16 19.21 -15.96 -0.14
CA ALA A 16 19.45 -16.48 1.21
C ALA A 16 20.94 -16.83 1.44
N MET A 17 21.62 -17.43 0.45
CA MET A 17 23.06 -17.68 0.53
C MET A 17 23.88 -16.39 0.57
N LYS A 18 23.50 -15.37 -0.21
CA LYS A 18 24.17 -14.06 -0.21
C LYS A 18 24.03 -13.37 1.15
N VAL A 19 22.82 -13.38 1.72
CA VAL A 19 22.55 -12.81 3.05
C VAL A 19 23.32 -13.58 4.13
N ALA A 20 23.26 -14.92 4.12
CA ALA A 20 23.96 -15.74 5.11
C ALA A 20 25.49 -15.49 5.10
N LYS A 21 26.08 -15.36 3.90
CA LYS A 21 27.50 -15.01 3.74
C LYS A 21 27.81 -13.58 4.20
N ALA A 22 26.94 -12.61 3.91
CA ALA A 22 27.12 -11.24 4.34
C ALA A 22 27.07 -11.09 5.87
N THR A 23 26.29 -11.94 6.56
CA THR A 23 26.18 -11.98 8.03
C THR A 23 27.11 -12.99 8.70
N GLN A 24 28.03 -13.60 7.95
CA GLN A 24 28.91 -14.65 8.46
C GLN A 24 29.83 -14.11 9.56
N LYS A 25 29.86 -14.81 10.70
CA LYS A 25 30.80 -14.50 11.78
C LYS A 25 32.17 -15.17 11.53
N PRO A 26 33.28 -14.54 11.95
CA PRO A 26 34.61 -15.17 11.86
C PRO A 26 34.61 -16.50 12.63
N GLY A 27 35.13 -17.56 11.99
CA GLY A 27 35.14 -18.93 12.53
C GLY A 27 33.93 -19.81 12.15
N GLN A 28 32.92 -19.28 11.44
CA GLN A 28 31.78 -20.08 10.99
C GLN A 28 32.14 -21.02 9.82
N THR A 29 31.72 -22.29 9.90
CA THR A 29 31.93 -23.28 8.84
C THR A 29 30.97 -23.09 7.67
N LYS A 30 31.37 -23.53 6.48
CA LYS A 30 30.54 -23.45 5.26
C LYS A 30 29.20 -24.19 5.42
N GLU A 31 29.17 -25.28 6.17
CA GLU A 31 27.95 -26.03 6.47
C GLU A 31 27.00 -25.23 7.35
N GLN A 32 27.52 -24.54 8.37
CA GLN A 32 26.72 -23.68 9.24
C GLN A 32 26.11 -22.51 8.44
N THR A 33 26.90 -21.86 7.57
CA THR A 33 26.37 -20.82 6.68
C THR A 33 25.29 -21.36 5.74
N ARG A 34 25.45 -22.59 5.24
CA ARG A 34 24.42 -23.27 4.41
C ARG A 34 23.14 -23.57 5.20
N LEU A 35 23.24 -24.01 6.45
CA LEU A 35 22.06 -24.23 7.32
C LEU A 35 21.32 -22.91 7.60
N ILE A 36 22.05 -21.81 7.80
CA ILE A 36 21.46 -20.48 7.96
C ILE A 36 20.74 -20.06 6.68
N ALA A 37 21.36 -20.24 5.51
CA ALA A 37 20.73 -19.94 4.23
C ALA A 37 19.41 -20.73 4.05
N GLN A 38 19.40 -22.03 4.38
CA GLN A 38 18.17 -22.84 4.35
C GLN A 38 17.09 -22.34 5.32
N GLY A 39 17.50 -21.82 6.49
CA GLY A 39 16.59 -21.20 7.45
C GLY A 39 15.94 -19.92 6.89
N ILE A 40 16.76 -19.03 6.32
CA ILE A 40 16.30 -17.77 5.69
C ILE A 40 15.34 -18.07 4.54
N GLU A 41 15.71 -19.02 3.68
CA GLU A 41 14.91 -19.48 2.55
C GLU A 41 13.51 -19.97 2.98
N LYS A 42 13.45 -20.83 4.01
CA LYS A 42 12.17 -21.30 4.57
C LYS A 42 11.38 -20.15 5.18
N GLY A 43 12.04 -19.24 5.90
CA GLY A 43 11.40 -18.07 6.50
C GLY A 43 10.71 -17.18 5.45
N ILE A 44 11.42 -16.86 4.36
CA ILE A 44 10.88 -16.05 3.26
C ILE A 44 9.69 -16.77 2.60
N ALA A 45 9.79 -18.08 2.38
CA ALA A 45 8.70 -18.86 1.79
C ALA A 45 7.44 -18.86 2.67
N LEU A 46 7.59 -19.04 3.99
CA LEU A 46 6.48 -19.00 4.94
C LEU A 46 5.84 -17.61 5.00
N TYR A 47 6.65 -16.55 5.09
CA TYR A 47 6.16 -15.18 5.12
C TYR A 47 5.38 -14.82 3.85
N LYS A 48 5.95 -15.12 2.66
CA LYS A 48 5.27 -14.88 1.37
C LYS A 48 3.94 -15.63 1.28
N LYS A 49 3.85 -16.84 1.83
CA LYS A 49 2.60 -17.61 1.87
C LYS A 49 1.55 -16.94 2.74
N GLN A 50 1.89 -16.61 3.99
CA GLN A 50 0.99 -15.93 4.92
C GLN A 50 0.49 -14.60 4.35
N HIS A 51 1.39 -13.83 3.73
CA HIS A 51 1.06 -12.54 3.14
C HIS A 51 0.08 -12.68 1.96
N LYS A 52 0.31 -13.63 1.05
CA LYS A 52 -0.62 -13.93 -0.06
C LYS A 52 -1.99 -14.36 0.43
N GLU A 53 -2.03 -15.18 1.49
CA GLU A 53 -3.29 -15.62 2.08
C GLU A 53 -4.07 -14.45 2.68
N LYS A 54 -3.40 -13.57 3.44
CA LYS A 54 -4.00 -12.35 3.99
C LYS A 54 -4.55 -11.43 2.89
N GLN A 55 -3.81 -11.23 1.81
CA GLN A 55 -4.27 -10.45 0.67
C GLN A 55 -5.54 -11.05 0.04
N ARG A 56 -5.57 -12.38 -0.17
CA ARG A 56 -6.76 -13.05 -0.71
C ARG A 56 -7.97 -12.94 0.22
N GLN A 57 -7.77 -12.98 1.53
CA GLN A 57 -8.86 -12.76 2.50
C GLN A 57 -9.38 -11.32 2.42
N ALA A 58 -8.49 -10.33 2.38
CA ALA A 58 -8.86 -8.92 2.22
C ALA A 58 -9.64 -8.68 0.92
N ASP A 59 -9.21 -9.27 -0.20
CA ASP A 59 -9.91 -9.13 -1.48
C ASP A 59 -11.29 -9.79 -1.46
N LYS A 60 -11.44 -10.94 -0.77
CA LYS A 60 -12.75 -11.56 -0.57
C LYS A 60 -13.69 -10.65 0.23
N VAL A 61 -13.20 -10.02 1.29
CA VAL A 61 -13.98 -9.08 2.10
C VAL A 61 -14.39 -7.87 1.27
N ARG A 62 -13.45 -7.24 0.56
CA ARG A 62 -13.76 -6.10 -0.33
C ARG A 62 -14.84 -6.44 -1.35
N LYS A 63 -14.70 -7.58 -2.04
CA LYS A 63 -15.68 -8.04 -3.03
C LYS A 63 -17.05 -8.31 -2.41
N LYS A 64 -17.11 -8.88 -1.20
CA LYS A 64 -18.37 -9.08 -0.46
C LYS A 64 -19.01 -7.74 -0.09
N ASN A 65 -18.24 -6.80 0.43
CA ASN A 65 -18.75 -5.48 0.84
C ASN A 65 -19.29 -4.68 -0.36
N ILE A 66 -18.59 -4.68 -1.50
CA ILE A 66 -19.08 -4.04 -2.74
C ILE A 66 -20.41 -4.67 -3.16
N LYS A 67 -20.47 -6.01 -3.20
CA LYS A 67 -21.68 -6.73 -3.60
C LYS A 67 -22.85 -6.55 -2.62
N GLN A 68 -22.58 -6.30 -1.34
CA GLN A 68 -23.63 -5.95 -0.36
C GLN A 68 -24.13 -4.51 -0.57
N ARG A 69 -23.23 -3.55 -0.81
CA ARG A 69 -23.59 -2.17 -1.11
C ARG A 69 -24.39 -2.01 -2.41
N GLU A 70 -24.12 -2.84 -3.42
CA GLU A 70 -24.91 -2.87 -4.66
C GLU A 70 -26.31 -3.49 -4.48
N LYS A 71 -26.52 -4.26 -3.41
CA LYS A 71 -27.76 -5.01 -3.16
C LYS A 71 -28.70 -4.34 -2.16
N GLU A 72 -28.19 -3.42 -1.35
CA GLU A 72 -29.04 -2.51 -0.60
C GLU A 72 -29.44 -1.35 -1.51
N PRO A 73 -30.75 -1.04 -1.67
CA PRO A 73 -31.13 0.24 -2.22
C PRO A 73 -30.55 1.28 -1.28
N SER A 74 -29.82 2.26 -1.82
CA SER A 74 -29.32 3.42 -1.08
C SER A 74 -30.51 4.11 -0.40
N ILE A 75 -30.76 3.77 0.86
CA ILE A 75 -31.48 4.66 1.75
C ILE A 75 -30.42 5.65 2.19
N ASP A 76 -30.47 6.81 1.55
CA ASP A 76 -29.83 8.02 1.98
C ASP A 76 -30.37 8.30 3.39
N VAL A 77 -29.54 8.06 4.42
CA VAL A 77 -29.86 8.44 5.79
C VAL A 77 -28.82 9.50 6.14
N ASP A 78 -29.28 10.74 6.04
CA ASP A 78 -28.79 11.91 6.77
C ASP A 78 -28.48 11.56 8.24
N GLU A 79 -27.68 12.42 8.91
CA GLU A 79 -27.48 12.55 10.38
C GLU A 79 -26.15 11.96 10.94
N HIS A 80 -25.19 12.68 11.55
CA HIS A 80 -24.98 14.10 11.86
C HIS A 80 -23.53 14.34 12.40
N ASN A 81 -23.13 15.62 12.43
CA ASN A 81 -22.04 16.29 13.19
C ASN A 81 -20.62 16.25 12.58
N TYR A 82 -19.89 17.36 12.38
CA TYR A 82 -19.66 18.50 13.29
C TYR A 82 -19.51 19.87 12.56
N THR A 83 -20.20 20.89 13.08
CA THR A 83 -19.87 22.34 13.08
C THR A 83 -19.06 22.92 11.92
N ALA A 84 -19.75 23.54 10.96
CA ALA A 84 -19.51 24.93 10.52
C ALA A 84 -20.39 25.21 9.30
N SER A 85 -21.37 26.09 9.47
CA SER A 85 -21.97 26.93 8.42
C SER A 85 -22.46 26.24 7.15
N GLU A 86 -23.78 26.17 7.04
CA GLU A 86 -24.51 26.24 5.79
C GLU A 86 -23.82 27.15 4.76
N SER A 87 -23.51 26.63 3.58
CA SER A 87 -23.71 27.32 2.30
C SER A 87 -23.26 26.42 1.15
N SER A 88 -24.26 25.92 0.42
CA SER A 88 -24.37 25.78 -1.04
C SER A 88 -23.09 25.53 -1.88
N PRO A 89 -23.13 24.66 -2.91
CA PRO A 89 -22.03 24.47 -3.87
C PRO A 89 -21.73 25.70 -4.76
N SER A 90 -22.24 26.89 -4.42
CA SER A 90 -22.06 28.15 -5.16
C SER A 90 -20.72 28.85 -4.88
N LYS A 91 -19.88 28.31 -3.99
CA LYS A 91 -18.63 28.97 -3.54
C LYS A 91 -17.35 28.44 -4.18
N ALA A 92 -17.44 27.57 -5.20
CA ALA A 92 -16.27 27.05 -5.90
C ALA A 92 -15.56 28.07 -6.82
N TYR A 93 -16.17 29.23 -7.11
CA TYR A 93 -15.58 30.26 -8.00
C TYR A 93 -14.70 31.29 -7.29
N LEU A 94 -14.82 31.42 -5.97
CA LEU A 94 -13.99 32.32 -5.15
C LEU A 94 -12.48 32.07 -5.29
N PRO A 95 -11.96 30.82 -5.23
CA PRO A 95 -10.52 30.59 -5.41
C PRO A 95 -10.04 30.92 -6.83
N TRP A 96 -10.88 30.70 -7.86
CA TRP A 96 -10.54 31.02 -9.24
C TRP A 96 -10.52 32.54 -9.49
N GLY A 97 -11.46 33.28 -8.91
CA GLY A 97 -11.49 34.74 -9.01
C GLY A 97 -10.27 35.40 -8.35
N LEU A 98 -9.87 34.93 -7.15
CA LEU A 98 -8.64 35.40 -6.51
C LEU A 98 -7.39 35.10 -7.34
N LEU A 99 -7.33 33.94 -8.00
CA LEU A 99 -6.19 33.56 -8.82
C LEU A 99 -6.02 34.49 -10.04
N VAL A 100 -7.12 34.79 -10.74
CA VAL A 100 -7.10 35.72 -11.89
C VAL A 100 -6.70 37.12 -11.42
N ALA A 101 -7.25 37.60 -10.29
CA ALA A 101 -6.90 38.91 -9.73
C ALA A 101 -5.40 39.02 -9.38
N SER A 102 -4.81 37.96 -8.82
CA SER A 102 -3.38 37.94 -8.47
C SER A 102 -2.48 38.03 -9.71
N TRP A 103 -2.82 37.34 -10.80
CA TRP A 103 -2.04 37.38 -12.04
C TRP A 103 -2.12 38.73 -12.72
N VAL A 104 -3.31 39.34 -12.78
CA VAL A 104 -3.49 40.69 -13.37
C VAL A 104 -2.67 41.72 -12.60
N GLY A 105 -2.70 41.69 -11.26
CA GLY A 105 -1.89 42.57 -10.44
C GLY A 105 -0.38 42.37 -10.66
N PHE A 106 0.08 41.12 -10.80
CA PHE A 106 1.48 40.81 -11.06
C PHE A 106 1.96 41.28 -12.45
N VAL A 107 1.15 41.06 -13.49
CA VAL A 107 1.47 41.53 -14.85
C VAL A 107 1.47 43.05 -14.92
N ALA A 108 0.49 43.72 -14.29
CA ALA A 108 0.47 45.17 -14.20
C ALA A 108 1.70 45.71 -13.46
N TYR A 109 2.09 45.09 -12.34
CA TYR A 109 3.31 45.48 -11.63
C TYR A 109 4.56 45.36 -12.51
N ILE A 110 4.75 44.25 -13.23
CA ILE A 110 5.92 44.06 -14.10
C ILE A 110 5.95 45.01 -15.30
N THR A 111 4.78 45.38 -15.83
CA THR A 111 4.70 46.24 -17.03
C THR A 111 4.74 47.73 -16.70
N LEU A 112 4.32 48.12 -15.50
CA LEU A 112 4.28 49.51 -15.04
C LEU A 112 5.49 49.91 -14.18
N ASN A 113 6.38 48.97 -13.85
CA ASN A 113 7.64 49.18 -13.12
C ASN A 113 8.84 48.71 -13.94
#